data_AF-A0A554NA80-F1
#
_entry.id   AF-A0A554NA80-F1
#
_cell.length_a   1.000
_cell.length_b   1.000
_cell.length_c   1.000
_cell.angle_alpha   90.00
_cell.angle_beta   90.00
_cell.angle_gamma   90.00
#
_symmetry.space_group_name_H-M   'P 1'
#
loop_
_entity.id
_entity.type
_entity.pdbx_description
1 polymer ?
#
loop_
_entity_poly.entity_id
_entity_poly.type
_entity_poly.pdbx_seq_one_letter_code
_entity_poly.pdbx_strand_id
1 'polypeptide(L)'
;MVVQLDAVRRLLRRLLTSEVDLFVASVIIVVAVLLGVLVARVLGGLLTDAGVPDEVEGTLFERTAQRLGTSTVKLVSRLSGLFVIAVGTVFALQAAGIVNAGLLTEGLTDLIPRLFIAALVVITGLVVGDKAELVVGERLRSVKLPEANALPLLVKYSVFYIAALVALGQLGVATAALLVLLGAYVFGLVFIGGLAFKEMLSSAAAGIYLVLKEPYTIGDEVVIDGQQGIVQEVDVFVTRIESDGREFVVPNRQVFETGVVRMRN
;
A
#
# COMPACT_ATOMS: atom_id res chain seq x y z
N MET A 1 1.54 42.02 -61.26
CA MET A 1 2.76 42.32 -60.48
C MET A 1 2.54 42.28 -58.97
N VAL A 2 1.45 42.87 -58.42
CA VAL A 2 1.16 42.88 -56.96
C VAL A 2 0.92 41.47 -56.36
N VAL A 3 0.19 40.61 -57.06
CA VAL A 3 -0.13 39.23 -56.60
C VAL A 3 1.12 38.34 -56.43
N GLN A 4 2.16 38.60 -57.23
CA GLN A 4 3.42 37.83 -57.22
C GLN A 4 4.30 38.24 -56.04
N LEU A 5 4.27 39.52 -55.65
CA LEU A 5 4.95 40.05 -54.46
C LEU A 5 4.34 39.51 -53.15
N ASP A 6 3.02 39.34 -53.08
CA ASP A 6 2.36 38.77 -51.91
C ASP A 6 2.59 37.26 -51.77
N ALA A 7 2.76 36.53 -52.87
CA ALA A 7 3.17 35.14 -52.84
C ALA A 7 4.60 35.00 -52.30
N VAL A 8 5.53 35.81 -52.80
CA VAL A 8 6.93 35.85 -52.35
C VAL A 8 7.03 36.30 -50.89
N ARG A 9 6.26 37.31 -50.47
CA ARG A 9 6.22 37.78 -49.07
C ARG A 9 5.67 36.74 -48.11
N ARG A 10 4.66 35.96 -48.51
CA ARG A 10 4.15 34.83 -47.73
C ARG A 10 5.15 33.67 -47.66
N LEU A 11 5.89 33.41 -48.74
CA LEU A 11 6.92 32.38 -48.78
C LEU A 11 8.12 32.75 -47.89
N LEU A 12 8.62 33.99 -48.01
CA LEU A 12 9.68 34.54 -47.17
C LEU A 12 9.27 34.55 -45.69
N ARG A 13 8.03 34.96 -45.38
CA ARG A 13 7.54 34.98 -44.00
C ARG A 13 7.42 33.56 -43.42
N ARG A 14 7.01 32.56 -44.20
CA ARG A 14 6.99 31.14 -43.79
C ARG A 14 8.40 30.57 -43.57
N LEU A 15 9.34 30.87 -44.48
CA LEU A 15 10.73 30.42 -44.34
C LEU A 15 11.40 31.05 -43.12
N LEU A 16 11.21 32.36 -42.90
CA LEU A 16 11.73 33.07 -41.74
C LEU A 16 11.10 32.59 -40.42
N THR A 17 9.80 32.28 -40.37
CA THR A 17 9.18 31.73 -39.16
C THR A 17 9.67 30.32 -38.86
N SER A 18 9.82 29.45 -39.87
CA SER A 18 10.29 28.07 -39.66
C SER A 18 11.72 28.00 -39.15
N GLU A 19 12.62 28.88 -39.59
CA GLU A 19 13.99 28.93 -39.07
C GLU A 19 14.03 29.43 -37.61
N VAL A 20 13.19 30.41 -37.27
CA VAL A 20 13.08 30.94 -35.89
C VAL A 20 12.48 29.88 -34.94
N ASP A 21 11.44 29.17 -35.36
CA ASP A 21 10.79 28.12 -34.56
C ASP A 21 11.76 26.96 -34.26
N LEU A 22 12.57 26.56 -35.24
CA LEU A 22 13.62 25.55 -35.06
C LEU A 22 14.74 26.03 -34.12
N PHE A 23 15.14 27.30 -34.24
CA PHE A 23 16.13 27.89 -33.33
C PHE A 23 15.61 27.90 -31.89
N VAL A 24 14.38 28.36 -31.66
CA VAL A 24 13.74 28.37 -30.34
C VAL A 24 13.65 26.96 -29.77
N ALA A 25 13.22 25.97 -30.55
CA ALA A 25 13.16 24.58 -30.13
C ALA A 25 14.53 24.03 -29.72
N SER A 26 15.59 24.36 -30.46
CA SER A 26 16.95 23.93 -30.13
C SER A 26 17.43 24.51 -28.79
N VAL A 27 17.13 25.78 -28.52
CA VAL A 27 17.44 26.45 -27.25
C VAL A 27 16.68 25.77 -26.10
N ILE A 28 15.40 25.47 -26.29
CA ILE A 28 14.59 24.76 -25.28
C ILE A 28 15.19 23.40 -24.94
N ILE A 29 15.62 22.61 -25.94
CA ILE A 29 16.27 21.30 -25.70
C ILE A 29 17.55 21.46 -24.89
N VAL A 30 18.42 22.39 -25.26
CA VAL A 30 19.68 22.62 -24.53
C VAL A 30 19.40 22.99 -23.08
N VAL A 31 18.46 23.91 -22.85
CA VAL A 31 18.03 24.31 -21.51
C VAL A 31 17.44 23.13 -20.74
N ALA A 32 16.59 22.32 -21.36
CA ALA A 32 15.97 21.15 -20.73
C ALA A 32 17.00 20.10 -20.30
N VAL A 33 18.02 19.84 -21.13
CA VAL A 33 19.12 18.93 -20.80
C VAL A 33 19.96 19.47 -19.65
N LEU A 34 20.34 20.74 -19.69
CA LEU A 34 21.09 21.39 -18.61
C LEU A 34 20.32 21.34 -17.29
N LEU A 35 19.04 21.70 -17.31
CA LEU A 35 18.17 21.65 -16.14
C LEU A 35 17.96 20.22 -15.65
N GLY A 36 17.74 19.24 -16.53
CA GLY A 36 17.55 17.85 -16.13
C GLY A 36 18.79 17.26 -15.45
N VAL A 37 19.98 17.54 -15.97
CA VAL A 37 21.25 17.14 -15.34
C VAL A 37 21.44 17.85 -14.00
N LEU A 38 21.13 19.16 -13.94
CA LEU A 38 21.20 19.94 -12.70
C LEU A 38 20.26 19.37 -11.64
N VAL A 39 18.99 19.11 -11.99
CA VAL A 39 17.98 18.52 -11.10
C VAL A 39 18.42 17.16 -10.61
N ALA A 40 18.90 16.27 -11.48
CA ALA A 40 19.39 14.95 -11.07
C ALA A 40 20.58 15.06 -10.11
N ARG A 41 21.47 16.03 -10.31
CA ARG A 41 22.63 16.24 -9.44
C ARG A 41 22.24 16.82 -8.08
N VAL A 42 21.42 17.88 -8.09
CA VAL A 42 20.95 18.56 -6.88
C VAL A 42 20.07 17.64 -6.05
N LEU A 43 19.08 16.99 -6.66
CA LEU A 43 18.19 16.07 -5.95
C LEU A 43 18.96 14.87 -5.38
N GLY A 44 19.93 14.33 -6.12
CA GLY A 44 20.78 13.25 -5.62
C GLY A 44 21.56 13.68 -4.38
N GLY A 45 22.16 14.88 -4.42
CA GLY A 45 22.82 15.47 -3.26
C GLY A 45 21.87 15.65 -2.08
N LEU A 46 20.71 16.29 -2.30
CA LEU A 46 19.72 16.54 -1.25
C LEU A 46 19.20 15.26 -0.61
N LEU A 47 18.93 14.21 -1.39
CA LEU A 47 18.47 12.92 -0.85
C LEU A 47 19.57 12.23 -0.05
N THR A 48 20.82 12.30 -0.51
CA THR A 48 21.96 11.78 0.26
C THR A 48 22.15 12.55 1.56
N ASP A 49 22.13 13.88 1.51
CA ASP A 49 22.29 14.75 2.68
C ASP A 49 21.12 14.60 3.67
N ALA A 50 19.92 14.27 3.19
CA ALA A 50 18.75 13.99 4.00
C ALA A 50 18.76 12.58 4.65
N GLY A 51 19.81 11.76 4.46
CA GLY A 51 19.91 10.43 5.05
C GLY A 51 19.04 9.36 4.36
N VAL A 52 18.50 9.66 3.17
CA VAL A 52 17.68 8.69 2.42
C VAL A 52 18.40 7.37 2.12
N PRO A 53 19.73 7.33 1.84
CA PRO A 53 20.45 6.07 1.64
C PRO A 53 20.28 5.07 2.80
N ASP A 54 20.33 5.55 4.05
CA ASP A 54 20.18 4.72 5.25
C ASP A 54 18.71 4.28 5.42
N GLU A 55 17.77 5.15 5.05
CA GLU A 55 16.34 4.87 5.07
C GLU A 55 15.86 3.94 3.95
N VAL A 56 16.60 3.77 2.86
CA VAL A 56 16.23 2.78 1.82
C VAL A 56 17.00 1.47 1.99
N GLU A 57 18.00 1.43 2.86
CA GLU A 57 18.80 0.25 3.11
C GLU A 57 17.94 -0.92 3.58
N GLY A 58 18.20 -2.10 3.00
CA GLY A 58 17.47 -3.33 3.31
C GLY A 58 16.13 -3.50 2.61
N THR A 59 15.59 -2.46 1.96
CA THR A 59 14.32 -2.54 1.22
C THR A 59 14.42 -3.39 -0.05
N LEU A 60 13.32 -4.00 -0.49
CA LEU A 60 13.21 -4.75 -1.73
C LEU A 60 13.55 -3.89 -2.95
N PHE A 61 13.13 -2.62 -2.93
CA PHE A 61 13.41 -1.69 -4.02
C PHE A 61 14.90 -1.37 -4.11
N GLU A 62 15.57 -1.08 -2.99
CA GLU A 62 17.02 -0.84 -2.96
C GLU A 62 17.81 -2.06 -3.44
N ARG A 63 17.44 -3.27 -3.00
CA ARG A 63 18.05 -4.52 -3.49
C ARG A 63 17.87 -4.69 -4.99
N THR A 64 16.71 -4.31 -5.53
CA THR A 64 16.45 -4.38 -6.98
C THR A 64 17.28 -3.34 -7.74
N ALA A 65 17.38 -2.12 -7.22
CA ALA A 65 18.21 -1.07 -7.77
C ALA A 65 19.70 -1.48 -7.81
N GLN A 66 20.21 -2.09 -6.74
CA GLN A 66 21.59 -2.57 -6.65
C GLN A 66 21.89 -3.69 -7.64
N ARG A 67 20.93 -4.61 -7.88
CA ARG A 67 21.06 -5.64 -8.94
C ARG A 67 21.18 -5.03 -10.34
N LEU A 68 20.63 -3.84 -10.55
CA LEU A 68 20.75 -3.07 -11.80
C LEU A 68 21.98 -2.13 -11.81
N GLY A 69 22.89 -2.23 -10.83
CA GLY A 69 24.10 -1.40 -10.74
C GLY A 69 23.81 0.06 -10.35
N THR A 70 22.71 0.31 -9.63
CA THR A 70 22.31 1.64 -9.17
C THR A 70 21.83 1.59 -7.71
N SER A 71 21.41 2.73 -7.15
CA SER A 71 20.70 2.81 -5.87
C SER A 71 19.35 3.48 -6.06
N THR A 72 18.47 3.40 -5.06
CA THR A 72 17.16 4.07 -5.04
C THR A 72 17.34 5.57 -5.23
N VAL A 73 18.24 6.19 -4.46
CA VAL A 73 18.54 7.63 -4.57
C VAL A 73 18.99 8.00 -5.98
N LYS A 74 19.93 7.23 -6.56
CA LYS A 74 20.44 7.50 -7.91
C LYS A 74 19.36 7.29 -8.98
N LEU A 75 18.49 6.32 -8.80
CA LEU A 75 17.39 6.02 -9.71
C LEU A 75 16.31 7.10 -9.66
N VAL A 76 15.86 7.50 -8.48
CA VAL A 76 14.89 8.59 -8.28
C VAL A 76 15.43 9.91 -8.84
N SER A 77 16.71 10.21 -8.60
CA SER A 77 17.35 11.43 -9.09
C SER A 77 17.48 11.45 -10.61
N ARG A 78 17.91 10.33 -11.22
CA ARG A 78 17.96 10.18 -12.68
C ARG A 78 16.57 10.24 -13.31
N LEU A 79 15.58 9.60 -12.69
CA LEU A 79 14.19 9.64 -13.16
C LEU A 79 13.65 11.08 -13.16
N SER A 80 13.95 11.85 -12.11
CA SER A 80 13.54 13.25 -12.01
C SER A 80 14.23 14.12 -13.07
N GLY A 81 15.53 13.91 -13.32
CA GLY A 81 16.23 14.59 -14.41
C GLY A 81 15.69 14.23 -15.80
N LEU A 82 15.41 12.95 -16.04
CA LEU A 82 14.81 12.47 -17.28
C LEU A 82 13.40 13.04 -17.49
N PHE A 83 12.61 13.18 -16.43
CA PHE A 83 11.30 13.81 -16.48
C PHE A 83 11.41 15.27 -16.96
N VAL A 84 12.33 16.05 -16.39
CA VAL A 84 12.58 17.44 -16.83
C VAL A 84 12.97 17.50 -18.30
N ILE A 85 13.84 16.60 -18.76
CA ILE A 85 14.25 16.51 -20.17
C ILE A 85 13.07 16.15 -21.07
N ALA A 86 12.25 15.16 -20.66
CA ALA A 86 11.09 14.71 -21.42
C ALA A 86 10.06 15.84 -21.58
N VAL A 87 9.74 16.54 -20.49
CA VAL A 87 8.84 17.70 -20.50
C VAL A 87 9.40 18.81 -21.38
N GLY A 88 10.68 19.16 -21.23
CA GLY A 88 11.33 20.17 -22.08
C GLY A 88 11.36 19.78 -23.56
N THR A 89 11.49 18.48 -23.86
CA THR A 89 11.41 17.96 -25.23
C THR A 89 10.01 18.15 -25.82
N VAL A 90 8.95 17.90 -25.06
CA VAL A 90 7.58 18.18 -25.51
C VAL A 90 7.40 19.67 -25.81
N PHE A 91 7.89 20.56 -24.93
CA PHE A 91 7.84 22.01 -25.17
C PHE A 91 8.63 22.42 -26.42
N ALA A 92 9.81 21.83 -26.65
CA ALA A 92 10.60 22.11 -27.85
C ALA A 92 9.88 21.66 -29.12
N LEU A 93 9.28 20.47 -29.13
CA LEU A 93 8.51 19.96 -30.26
C LEU A 93 7.27 20.80 -30.56
N GLN A 94 6.63 21.34 -29.51
CA GLN A 94 5.52 22.28 -29.65
C GLN A 94 5.99 23.61 -30.24
N ALA A 95 7.12 24.15 -29.77
CA ALA A 95 7.71 25.38 -30.30
C ALA A 95 8.15 25.24 -31.76
N ALA A 96 8.64 24.07 -32.18
CA ALA A 96 9.04 23.80 -33.55
C ALA A 96 7.86 23.67 -34.54
N GLY A 97 6.61 23.71 -34.06
CA GLY A 97 5.43 23.48 -34.90
C GLY A 97 5.34 22.07 -35.50
N ILE A 98 6.15 21.12 -35.00
CA ILE A 98 6.20 19.73 -35.48
C ILE A 98 4.94 18.98 -35.06
N VAL A 99 4.43 19.27 -33.86
CA VAL A 99 3.23 18.63 -33.33
C VAL A 99 2.05 19.59 -33.50
N ASN A 100 1.22 19.36 -34.53
CA ASN A 100 -0.01 20.11 -34.75
C ASN A 100 -1.14 19.63 -33.82
N ALA A 101 -1.88 20.60 -33.28
CA ALA A 101 -2.88 20.45 -32.25
C ALA A 101 -4.01 19.46 -32.60
N GLY A 102 -4.37 18.64 -31.61
CA GLY A 102 -5.61 17.89 -31.61
C GLY A 102 -5.58 16.76 -30.59
N LEU A 103 -4.94 15.64 -30.93
CA LEU A 103 -5.05 14.41 -30.14
C LEU A 103 -3.73 13.94 -29.52
N LEU A 104 -2.58 14.28 -30.11
CA LEU A 104 -1.27 13.84 -29.62
C LEU A 104 -0.73 14.77 -28.52
N THR A 105 -0.99 16.08 -28.61
CA THR A 105 -0.51 17.07 -27.65
C THR A 105 -1.20 16.97 -26.29
N GLU A 106 -2.52 16.82 -26.27
CA GLU A 106 -3.28 16.73 -25.02
C GLU A 106 -2.95 15.43 -24.27
N GLY A 107 -2.83 14.31 -24.98
CA GLY A 107 -2.44 13.04 -24.39
C GLY A 107 -1.02 13.02 -23.83
N LEU A 108 -0.02 13.48 -24.59
CA LEU A 108 1.38 13.42 -24.17
C LEU A 108 1.72 14.39 -23.03
N THR A 109 1.12 15.58 -23.03
CA THR A 109 1.36 16.61 -21.99
C THR A 109 0.86 16.16 -20.63
N ASP A 110 -0.24 15.42 -20.58
CA ASP A 110 -0.80 14.87 -19.36
C ASP A 110 -0.15 13.54 -18.95
N LEU A 111 0.20 12.69 -19.93
CA LEU A 111 0.70 11.35 -19.66
C LEU A 111 2.08 11.35 -18.98
N ILE A 112 2.99 12.23 -19.41
CA ILE A 112 4.37 12.25 -18.87
C ILE A 112 4.38 12.59 -17.36
N PRO A 113 3.72 13.67 -16.89
CA PRO A 113 3.59 13.95 -15.46
C PRO A 113 2.89 12.84 -14.68
N ARG A 114 1.80 12.27 -15.22
CA ARG A 114 1.07 11.19 -14.55
C ARG A 114 1.92 9.94 -14.37
N LEU A 115 2.67 9.53 -15.40
CA LEU A 115 3.61 8.41 -15.33
C LEU A 115 4.72 8.68 -14.33
N PHE A 116 5.26 9.91 -14.30
CA PHE A 116 6.30 10.29 -13.36
C PHE A 116 5.81 10.21 -11.90
N ILE A 117 4.65 10.80 -11.60
CA ILE A 117 4.04 10.74 -10.27
C ILE A 117 3.72 9.29 -9.89
N ALA A 118 3.14 8.51 -10.81
CA ALA A 118 2.85 7.09 -10.57
C ALA A 118 4.12 6.30 -10.23
N ALA A 119 5.21 6.53 -10.96
CA ALA A 119 6.50 5.89 -10.69
C ALA A 119 7.04 6.29 -9.31
N LEU A 120 7.03 7.58 -8.95
CA LEU A 120 7.47 8.04 -7.64
C LEU A 120 6.64 7.47 -6.50
N VAL A 121 5.32 7.41 -6.66
CA VAL A 121 4.40 6.83 -5.68
C VAL A 121 4.70 5.35 -5.48
N VAL A 122 4.93 4.59 -6.55
CA VAL A 122 5.29 3.16 -6.45
C VAL A 122 6.62 2.99 -5.71
N ILE A 123 7.66 3.74 -6.09
CA ILE A 123 8.97 3.67 -5.44
C ILE A 123 8.84 3.97 -3.95
N THR A 124 8.15 5.07 -3.62
CA THR A 124 7.94 5.50 -2.23
C THR A 124 7.13 4.45 -1.45
N GLY A 125 6.06 3.92 -2.03
CA GLY A 125 5.23 2.90 -1.41
C GLY A 125 5.99 1.61 -1.12
N LEU A 126 6.87 1.18 -2.03
CA LEU A 126 7.73 0.01 -1.82
C LEU A 126 8.70 0.21 -0.65
N VAL A 127 9.35 1.38 -0.59
CA VAL A 127 10.27 1.72 0.51
C VAL A 127 9.51 1.82 1.85
N VAL A 128 8.41 2.57 1.87
CA VAL A 128 7.61 2.80 3.10
C VAL A 128 6.99 1.49 3.59
N GLY A 129 6.50 0.63 2.71
CA GLY A 129 5.91 -0.65 3.12
C GLY A 129 6.93 -1.61 3.73
N ASP A 130 8.14 -1.67 3.19
CA ASP A 130 9.23 -2.46 3.77
C ASP A 130 9.66 -1.91 5.15
N LYS A 131 9.76 -0.59 5.31
CA LYS A 131 10.08 0.02 6.61
C LYS A 131 8.97 -0.17 7.62
N ALA A 132 7.70 -0.06 7.20
CA ALA A 132 6.56 -0.31 8.07
C ALA A 132 6.54 -1.76 8.58
N GLU A 133 6.91 -2.75 7.75
CA GLU A 133 7.09 -4.14 8.18
C GLU A 133 8.11 -4.24 9.32
N LEU A 134 9.29 -3.64 9.14
CA LEU A 134 10.37 -3.70 10.11
C LEU A 134 9.96 -3.06 11.44
N VAL A 135 9.43 -1.83 11.38
CA VAL A 135 9.01 -1.09 12.57
C VAL A 135 7.92 -1.84 13.33
N VAL A 136 6.89 -2.34 12.65
CA VAL A 136 5.80 -3.08 13.31
C VAL A 136 6.31 -4.40 13.88
N GLY A 137 7.18 -5.12 13.16
CA GLY A 137 7.79 -6.36 13.62
C GLY A 137 8.63 -6.19 14.88
N GLU A 138 9.45 -5.14 14.95
CA GLU A 138 10.24 -4.81 16.14
C GLU A 138 9.36 -4.47 17.36
N ARG A 139 8.29 -3.70 17.13
CA ARG A 139 7.34 -3.35 18.21
C ARG A 139 6.62 -4.57 18.75
N LEU A 140 6.18 -5.50 17.90
CA LEU A 140 5.50 -6.74 18.35
C LEU A 140 6.43 -7.65 19.16
N ARG A 141 7.71 -7.73 18.77
CA ARG A 141 8.71 -8.45 19.55
C ARG A 141 8.94 -7.83 20.93
N SER A 142 8.91 -6.49 21.04
CA SER A 142 9.07 -5.82 22.33
C SER A 142 7.94 -6.09 23.34
N VAL A 143 6.72 -6.40 22.86
CA VAL A 143 5.56 -6.73 23.72
C VAL A 143 5.40 -8.24 23.97
N LYS A 144 6.42 -9.05 23.65
CA LYS A 144 6.41 -10.51 23.78
C LYS A 144 5.28 -11.21 23.01
N LEU A 145 4.87 -10.66 21.87
CA LEU A 145 3.93 -11.29 20.93
C LEU A 145 4.63 -11.70 19.61
N PRO A 146 5.72 -12.50 19.66
CA PRO A 146 6.47 -12.88 18.45
C PRO A 146 5.70 -13.81 17.52
N GLU A 147 4.60 -14.41 17.98
CA GLU A 147 3.75 -15.31 17.20
C GLU A 147 2.89 -14.55 16.16
N ALA A 148 2.73 -13.23 16.32
CA ALA A 148 1.96 -12.37 15.43
C ALA A 148 2.73 -11.93 14.16
N ASN A 149 3.56 -12.80 13.60
CA ASN A 149 4.40 -12.50 12.42
C ASN A 149 3.58 -12.16 11.15
N ALA A 150 2.28 -12.47 11.13
CA ALA A 150 1.40 -12.07 10.05
C ALA A 150 1.11 -10.56 10.02
N LEU A 151 1.09 -9.87 11.17
CA LEU A 151 0.71 -8.46 11.25
C LEU A 151 1.69 -7.51 10.52
N PRO A 152 3.01 -7.60 10.71
CA PRO A 152 3.97 -6.78 9.95
C PRO A 152 3.82 -6.95 8.45
N LEU A 153 3.63 -8.19 8.01
CA LEU A 153 3.46 -8.53 6.60
C LEU A 153 2.17 -7.95 6.02
N LEU A 154 1.07 -8.02 6.77
CA LEU A 154 -0.20 -7.40 6.39
C LEU A 154 -0.06 -5.88 6.26
N VAL A 155 0.67 -5.22 7.15
CA VAL A 155 0.93 -3.76 7.07
C VAL A 155 1.67 -3.42 5.78
N LYS A 156 2.76 -4.13 5.48
CA LYS A 156 3.52 -3.93 4.24
C LYS A 156 2.68 -4.05 2.99
N TYR A 157 1.95 -5.16 2.84
CA TYR A 157 1.14 -5.36 1.64
C TYR A 157 -0.03 -4.38 1.55
N SER A 158 -0.55 -3.90 2.68
CA SER A 158 -1.54 -2.83 2.70
C SER A 158 -0.97 -1.52 2.15
N VAL A 159 0.26 -1.15 2.54
CA VAL A 159 0.95 0.03 1.99
C VAL A 159 1.22 -0.13 0.49
N PHE A 160 1.69 -1.31 0.05
CA PHE A 160 1.93 -1.59 -1.37
C PHE A 160 0.63 -1.49 -2.18
N TYR A 161 -0.47 -2.01 -1.65
CA TYR A 161 -1.77 -1.92 -2.29
C TYR A 161 -2.25 -0.46 -2.44
N ILE A 162 -2.14 0.34 -1.39
CA ILE A 162 -2.51 1.77 -1.44
C ILE A 162 -1.64 2.50 -2.46
N ALA A 163 -0.32 2.28 -2.45
CA ALA A 163 0.58 2.89 -3.42
C ALA A 163 0.22 2.49 -4.87
N ALA A 164 -0.11 1.21 -5.09
CA ALA A 164 -0.58 0.74 -6.39
C ALA A 164 -1.88 1.41 -6.82
N LEU A 165 -2.87 1.55 -5.91
CA LEU A 165 -4.12 2.26 -6.21
C LEU A 165 -3.87 3.72 -6.57
N VAL A 166 -3.04 4.43 -5.81
CA VAL A 166 -2.71 5.84 -6.08
C VAL A 166 -2.01 5.94 -7.44
N ALA A 167 -1.04 5.08 -7.73
CA ALA A 167 -0.35 5.06 -9.01
C ALA A 167 -1.29 4.77 -10.19
N LEU A 168 -2.16 3.77 -10.07
CA LEU A 168 -3.18 3.45 -11.07
C LEU A 168 -4.17 4.61 -11.27
N GLY A 169 -4.54 5.29 -10.19
CA GLY A 169 -5.38 6.50 -10.24
C GLY A 169 -4.75 7.62 -11.04
N GLN A 170 -3.43 7.85 -10.91
CA GLN A 170 -2.70 8.82 -11.75
C GLN A 170 -2.78 8.46 -13.23
N LEU A 171 -2.75 7.17 -13.55
CA LEU A 171 -2.87 6.67 -14.93
C LEU A 171 -4.31 6.67 -15.46
N GLY A 172 -5.28 7.17 -14.70
CA GLY A 172 -6.69 7.25 -15.11
C GLY A 172 -7.44 5.93 -15.02
N VAL A 173 -6.89 4.94 -14.32
CA VAL A 173 -7.60 3.69 -14.05
C VAL A 173 -8.74 3.95 -13.06
N ALA A 174 -9.89 3.33 -13.29
CA ALA A 174 -11.07 3.45 -12.42
C ALA A 174 -10.85 2.75 -11.06
N THR A 175 -10.10 3.39 -10.16
CA THR A 175 -9.76 2.87 -8.82
C THR A 175 -10.99 2.60 -7.96
N ALA A 176 -12.09 3.33 -8.19
CA ALA A 176 -13.37 3.07 -7.53
C ALA A 176 -13.88 1.64 -7.78
N ALA A 177 -13.77 1.13 -9.01
CA ALA A 177 -14.17 -0.25 -9.33
C ALA A 177 -13.25 -1.27 -8.63
N LEU A 178 -11.95 -0.98 -8.54
CA LEU A 178 -10.99 -1.82 -7.81
C LEU A 178 -11.27 -1.84 -6.30
N LEU A 179 -11.69 -0.70 -5.73
CA LEU A 179 -12.09 -0.60 -4.33
C LEU A 179 -13.39 -1.36 -4.05
N VAL A 180 -14.38 -1.28 -4.95
CA VAL A 180 -15.61 -2.08 -4.84
C VAL A 180 -15.29 -3.57 -4.85
N LEU A 181 -14.43 -4.00 -5.78
CA LEU A 181 -14.00 -5.39 -5.89
C LEU A 181 -13.23 -5.84 -4.63
N LEU A 182 -12.31 -5.02 -4.13
CA LEU A 182 -11.62 -5.29 -2.86
C LEU A 182 -12.62 -5.40 -1.71
N GLY A 183 -13.58 -4.48 -1.63
CA GLY A 183 -14.63 -4.50 -0.61
C GLY A 183 -15.40 -5.83 -0.63
N ALA A 184 -15.74 -6.34 -1.80
CA ALA A 184 -16.38 -7.64 -1.95
C ALA A 184 -15.49 -8.80 -1.47
N TYR A 185 -14.19 -8.79 -1.81
CA TYR A 185 -13.24 -9.81 -1.34
C TYR A 185 -13.03 -9.78 0.18
N VAL A 186 -12.80 -8.59 0.75
CA VAL A 186 -12.62 -8.40 2.18
C VAL A 186 -13.89 -8.80 2.92
N PHE A 187 -15.06 -8.38 2.43
CA PHE A 187 -16.34 -8.80 2.99
C PHE A 187 -16.48 -10.32 2.97
N GLY A 188 -16.19 -10.98 1.85
CA GLY A 188 -16.23 -12.43 1.75
C GLY A 188 -15.29 -13.12 2.74
N LEU A 189 -14.05 -12.64 2.86
CA LEU A 189 -13.06 -13.20 3.78
C LEU A 189 -13.50 -13.02 5.25
N VAL A 190 -13.97 -11.83 5.61
CA VAL A 190 -14.45 -11.54 6.97
C VAL A 190 -15.73 -12.31 7.29
N PHE A 191 -16.66 -12.41 6.35
CA PHE A 191 -17.91 -13.13 6.53
C PHE A 191 -17.69 -14.63 6.72
N ILE A 192 -16.88 -15.25 5.84
CA ILE A 192 -16.56 -16.67 5.92
C ILE A 192 -15.72 -16.97 7.17
N GLY A 193 -14.71 -16.12 7.46
CA GLY A 193 -13.90 -16.25 8.66
C GLY A 193 -14.74 -16.12 9.94
N GLY A 194 -15.62 -15.13 10.01
CA GLY A 194 -16.54 -14.94 11.14
C GLY A 194 -17.46 -16.14 11.34
N LEU A 195 -17.96 -16.74 10.25
CA LEU A 195 -18.77 -17.97 10.33
C LEU A 195 -17.94 -19.16 10.84
N ALA A 196 -16.69 -19.30 10.40
CA ALA A 196 -15.79 -20.36 10.83
C ALA A 196 -15.43 -20.26 12.33
N PHE A 197 -15.20 -19.05 12.83
CA PHE A 197 -14.83 -18.81 14.23
C PHE A 197 -16.04 -18.60 15.17
N LYS A 198 -17.27 -18.65 14.64
CA LYS A 198 -18.51 -18.38 15.40
C LYS A 198 -18.58 -19.17 16.70
N GLU A 199 -18.27 -20.45 16.65
CA GLU A 199 -18.33 -21.38 17.79
C GLU A 199 -17.30 -21.06 18.88
N MET A 200 -16.05 -20.78 18.48
CA MET A 200 -14.99 -20.35 19.41
C MET A 200 -15.35 -19.01 20.05
N LEU A 201 -15.84 -18.06 19.26
CA LEU A 201 -16.18 -16.72 19.75
C LEU A 201 -17.36 -16.76 20.72
N SER A 202 -18.38 -17.58 20.44
CA SER A 202 -19.49 -17.81 21.36
C SER A 202 -19.04 -18.47 22.66
N SER A 203 -18.09 -19.40 22.60
CA SER A 203 -17.52 -20.02 23.81
C SER A 203 -16.69 -19.01 24.60
N ALA A 204 -15.89 -18.17 23.94
CA ALA A 204 -15.15 -17.09 24.58
C ALA A 204 -16.05 -16.10 25.30
N ALA A 205 -17.13 -15.65 24.65
CA ALA A 205 -18.10 -14.73 25.25
C ALA A 205 -18.78 -15.35 26.47
N ALA A 206 -19.16 -16.63 26.39
CA ALA A 206 -19.69 -17.38 27.51
C ALA A 206 -18.68 -17.47 28.67
N GLY A 207 -17.42 -17.82 28.40
CA GLY A 207 -16.38 -17.91 29.43
C GLY A 207 -16.10 -16.58 30.11
N ILE A 208 -15.98 -15.49 29.36
CA ILE A 208 -15.82 -14.13 29.93
C ILE A 208 -16.99 -13.81 30.88
N TYR A 209 -18.22 -14.15 30.51
CA TYR A 209 -19.37 -13.97 31.40
C TYR A 209 -19.27 -14.85 32.65
N LEU A 210 -18.93 -16.13 32.52
CA LEU A 210 -18.82 -17.06 33.64
C LEU A 210 -17.78 -16.59 34.66
N VAL A 211 -16.63 -16.12 34.18
CA VAL A 211 -15.57 -15.54 35.03
C VAL A 211 -16.03 -14.24 35.70
N LEU A 212 -16.81 -13.40 35.01
CA LEU A 212 -17.26 -12.11 35.56
C LEU A 212 -18.45 -12.21 36.52
N LYS A 213 -19.34 -13.20 36.33
CA LYS A 213 -20.57 -13.35 37.11
C LYS A 213 -20.54 -14.51 38.09
N GLU A 214 -19.57 -15.40 37.96
CA GLU A 214 -19.33 -16.53 38.86
C GLU A 214 -20.62 -17.25 39.29
N PRO A 215 -21.49 -17.69 38.36
CA PRO A 215 -22.71 -18.43 38.74
C PRO A 215 -22.37 -19.75 39.47
N TYR A 216 -21.18 -20.28 39.19
CA TYR A 216 -20.49 -21.33 39.92
C TYR A 216 -18.99 -20.99 39.96
N THR A 217 -18.28 -21.57 40.90
CA THR A 217 -16.86 -21.34 41.18
C THR A 217 -16.10 -22.67 41.24
N ILE A 218 -14.77 -22.60 41.17
CA ILE A 218 -13.91 -23.77 41.35
C ILE A 218 -14.22 -24.42 42.71
N GLY A 219 -14.43 -25.74 42.71
CA GLY A 219 -14.83 -26.53 43.87
C GLY A 219 -16.35 -26.75 44.00
N ASP A 220 -17.19 -26.07 43.22
CA ASP A 220 -18.63 -26.36 43.19
C ASP A 220 -18.92 -27.68 42.47
N GLU A 221 -19.86 -28.46 42.99
CA GLU A 221 -20.40 -29.63 42.30
C GLU A 221 -21.55 -29.19 41.37
N VAL A 222 -21.39 -29.49 40.07
CA VAL A 222 -22.28 -29.05 39.01
C VAL A 222 -22.67 -30.19 38.07
N VAL A 223 -23.81 -30.02 37.41
CA VAL A 223 -24.22 -30.85 36.26
C VAL A 223 -24.34 -29.95 35.04
N ILE A 224 -23.55 -30.26 34.00
CA ILE A 224 -23.53 -29.54 32.72
C ILE A 224 -23.60 -30.56 31.59
N ASP A 225 -24.54 -30.40 30.67
CA ASP A 225 -24.77 -31.34 29.54
C ASP A 225 -24.86 -32.82 29.98
N GLY A 226 -25.51 -33.06 31.12
CA GLY A 226 -25.67 -34.40 31.70
C GLY A 226 -24.42 -34.99 32.36
N GLN A 227 -23.28 -34.28 32.39
CA GLN A 227 -22.08 -34.67 33.12
C GLN A 227 -22.09 -34.03 34.52
N GLN A 228 -22.03 -34.85 35.57
CA GLN A 228 -21.93 -34.40 36.96
C GLN A 228 -20.48 -34.49 37.45
N GLY A 229 -19.99 -33.44 38.11
CA GLY A 229 -18.69 -33.46 38.78
C GLY A 229 -18.32 -32.12 39.42
N ILE A 230 -17.08 -32.01 39.89
CA ILE A 230 -16.55 -30.83 40.59
C ILE A 230 -15.81 -29.93 39.59
N VAL A 231 -16.10 -28.63 39.61
CA VAL A 231 -15.42 -27.65 38.74
C VAL A 231 -13.96 -27.49 39.18
N GLN A 232 -13.02 -27.74 38.27
CA GLN A 232 -11.59 -27.59 38.51
C GLN A 232 -11.05 -26.26 37.96
N GLU A 233 -11.51 -25.86 36.78
CA GLU A 233 -11.02 -24.67 36.08
C GLU A 233 -12.11 -24.06 35.19
N VAL A 234 -12.12 -22.72 35.10
CA VAL A 234 -12.95 -21.96 34.16
C VAL A 234 -12.05 -21.07 33.33
N ASP A 235 -11.77 -21.51 32.10
CA ASP A 235 -11.00 -20.77 31.11
C ASP A 235 -11.91 -19.88 30.25
N VAL A 236 -11.31 -19.06 29.39
CA VAL A 236 -12.04 -18.25 28.40
C VAL A 236 -12.90 -19.13 27.49
N PHE A 237 -12.41 -20.30 27.06
CA PHE A 237 -13.11 -21.13 26.06
C PHE A 237 -13.84 -22.35 26.65
N VAL A 238 -13.33 -22.91 27.74
CA VAL A 238 -13.82 -24.18 28.29
C VAL A 238 -13.93 -24.14 29.82
N THR A 239 -14.80 -24.97 30.38
CA THR A 239 -14.87 -25.29 31.80
C THR A 239 -14.44 -26.75 31.96
N ARG A 240 -13.57 -27.04 32.94
CA ARG A 240 -13.12 -28.40 33.26
C ARG A 240 -13.86 -28.91 34.50
N ILE A 241 -14.46 -30.09 34.37
CA ILE A 241 -15.22 -30.75 35.44
C ILE A 241 -14.60 -32.12 35.67
N GLU A 242 -14.31 -32.47 36.91
CA GLU A 242 -13.75 -33.78 37.27
C GLU A 242 -14.78 -34.65 37.99
N SER A 243 -14.87 -35.92 37.59
CA SER A 243 -15.75 -36.91 38.22
C SER A 243 -15.15 -38.31 38.08
N ASP A 244 -15.07 -39.05 39.19
CA ASP A 244 -14.50 -40.41 39.26
C ASP A 244 -13.11 -40.54 38.60
N GLY A 245 -12.23 -39.56 38.77
CA GLY A 245 -10.89 -39.53 38.18
C GLY A 245 -10.85 -39.31 36.67
N ARG A 246 -11.96 -38.85 36.07
CA ARG A 246 -12.05 -38.43 34.66
C ARG A 246 -12.27 -36.93 34.57
N GLU A 247 -11.56 -36.27 33.68
CA GLU A 247 -11.75 -34.85 33.36
C GLU A 247 -12.64 -34.70 32.11
N PHE A 248 -13.68 -33.90 32.24
CA PHE A 248 -14.57 -33.49 31.17
C PHE A 248 -14.27 -32.03 30.79
N VAL A 249 -13.92 -31.81 29.52
CA VAL A 249 -13.64 -30.47 28.97
C VAL A 249 -14.88 -29.99 28.22
N VAL A 250 -15.61 -29.05 28.82
CA VAL A 250 -16.88 -28.56 28.31
C VAL A 250 -16.70 -27.18 27.68
N PRO A 251 -16.98 -26.97 26.38
CA PRO A 251 -17.01 -25.64 25.79
C PRO A 251 -18.00 -24.73 26.53
N ASN A 252 -17.57 -23.53 26.90
CA ASN A 252 -18.40 -22.63 27.70
C ASN A 252 -19.72 -22.25 27.03
N ARG A 253 -19.80 -22.28 25.69
CA ARG A 253 -21.06 -22.11 24.96
C ARG A 253 -22.10 -23.16 25.40
N GLN A 254 -21.70 -24.41 25.59
CA GLN A 254 -22.64 -25.48 25.97
C GLN A 254 -23.30 -25.20 27.32
N VAL A 255 -22.57 -24.61 28.29
CA VAL A 255 -23.11 -24.20 29.59
C VAL A 255 -24.32 -23.26 29.43
N PHE A 256 -24.26 -22.35 28.46
CA PHE A 256 -25.35 -21.41 28.17
C PHE A 256 -26.51 -22.04 27.39
N GLU A 257 -26.22 -23.07 26.59
CA GLU A 257 -27.24 -23.73 25.77
C GLU A 257 -28.04 -24.78 26.55
N THR A 258 -27.37 -25.54 27.41
CA THR A 258 -27.98 -26.63 28.18
C THR A 258 -28.33 -26.21 29.61
N GLY A 259 -27.72 -25.12 30.09
CA GLY A 259 -27.84 -24.68 31.47
C GLY A 259 -26.91 -25.44 32.42
N VAL A 260 -26.78 -24.93 33.64
CA VAL A 260 -25.97 -25.54 34.70
C VAL A 260 -26.83 -25.73 35.94
N VAL A 261 -26.77 -26.92 36.52
CA VAL A 261 -27.37 -27.21 37.84
C VAL A 261 -26.24 -27.22 38.86
N ARG A 262 -26.33 -26.38 39.89
CA ARG A 262 -25.40 -26.38 41.02
C ARG A 262 -26.02 -27.17 42.17
N MET A 263 -25.33 -28.20 42.63
CA MET A 263 -25.75 -28.93 43.81
C MET A 263 -25.44 -28.10 45.06
N ARG A 264 -26.41 -27.99 45.97
CA ARG A 264 -26.23 -27.35 47.29
C ARG A 264 -26.52 -28.39 48.35
N ASN A 265 -25.46 -28.87 49.01
CA ASN A 265 -25.56 -29.67 50.23
C ASN A 265 -25.58 -28.74 51.45
#